data_AF-A0A2B4SF73-F1
#
_entry.id   AF-A0A2B4SF73-F1
#
_cell.length_a   1.000
_cell.length_b   1.000
_cell.length_c   1.000
_cell.angle_alpha   90.00
_cell.angle_beta   90.00
_cell.angle_gamma   90.00
#
_symmetry.space_group_name_H-M   'P 1'
#
loop_
_entity.id
_entity.type
_entity.pdbx_description
1 polymer ?
#
loop_
_entity_poly.entity_id
_entity_poly.type
_entity_poly.pdbx_seq_one_letter_code
_entity_poly.pdbx_strand_id
1 'polypeptide(L)'
;MEKGREDERPWERARFKIHAVQEVDANGKAHQVVILENKSGSVVAINKDNDTVIAKDLPKPPSQYNNLEQVREDSPEVLFYKVAREPGSELFYFKSYLKDKRRILGFDQSGEPLNTSQVDSNGEESWFSVI
;
A
#
# COMPACT_ATOMS: atom_id res chain seq x y z
N MET A 1 -8.95 -28.77 28.32
CA MET A 1 -9.35 -28.76 26.90
C MET A 1 -9.11 -27.35 26.39
N GLU A 2 -7.99 -27.17 25.72
CA GLU A 2 -7.55 -25.88 25.18
C GLU A 2 -8.30 -25.66 23.87
N LYS A 3 -9.07 -24.58 23.78
CA LYS A 3 -9.72 -24.17 22.52
C LYS A 3 -8.61 -23.72 21.58
N GLY A 4 -8.28 -24.56 20.60
CA GLY A 4 -7.45 -24.17 19.47
C GLY A 4 -8.03 -22.90 18.85
N ARG A 5 -7.20 -21.87 18.73
CA ARG A 5 -7.55 -20.66 17.97
C ARG A 5 -7.76 -21.11 16.53
N GLU A 6 -8.96 -20.90 16.02
CA GLU A 6 -9.26 -21.15 14.62
C GLU A 6 -8.28 -20.36 13.74
N ASP A 7 -7.67 -21.11 12.85
CA ASP A 7 -6.64 -20.71 11.90
C ASP A 7 -7.14 -19.56 11.01
N GLU A 8 -6.69 -18.34 11.25
CA GLU A 8 -6.65 -17.34 10.19
C GLU A 8 -5.74 -17.86 9.08
N ARG A 9 -6.35 -18.26 7.95
CA ARG A 9 -5.61 -18.76 6.78
C ARG A 9 -4.54 -17.73 6.40
N PRO A 10 -3.31 -18.15 6.03
CA PRO A 10 -2.18 -17.23 5.84
C PRO A 10 -2.46 -16.03 4.92
N TRP A 11 -3.32 -16.22 3.91
CA TRP A 11 -3.70 -15.20 2.94
C TRP A 11 -4.78 -14.20 3.42
N GLU A 12 -5.33 -14.33 4.64
CA GLU A 12 -6.25 -13.34 5.20
C GLU A 12 -5.56 -12.15 5.89
N ARG A 13 -4.22 -12.20 6.04
CA ARG A 13 -3.49 -11.41 7.03
C ARG A 13 -3.13 -9.98 6.60
N ALA A 14 -3.00 -9.72 5.30
CA ALA A 14 -2.70 -8.38 4.76
C ALA A 14 -3.79 -7.89 3.78
N ARG A 15 -5.01 -7.67 4.29
CA ARG A 15 -6.12 -7.11 3.50
C ARG A 15 -6.27 -5.61 3.74
N PHE A 16 -6.33 -4.85 2.66
CA PHE A 16 -6.50 -3.41 2.70
C PHE A 16 -7.69 -2.98 1.83
N LYS A 17 -8.39 -1.95 2.29
CA LYS A 17 -9.29 -1.18 1.43
C LYS A 17 -8.46 -0.15 0.67
N ILE A 18 -8.59 -0.15 -0.66
CA ILE A 18 -7.89 0.78 -1.55
C ILE A 18 -8.77 2.00 -1.77
N HIS A 19 -8.28 3.18 -1.40
CA HIS A 19 -8.87 4.47 -1.78
C HIS A 19 -8.03 5.07 -2.89
N ALA A 20 -8.54 5.08 -4.11
CA ALA A 20 -7.78 5.44 -5.29
C ALA A 20 -8.26 6.74 -5.93
N VAL A 21 -7.30 7.54 -6.42
CA VAL A 21 -7.53 8.67 -7.31
C VAL A 21 -6.73 8.45 -8.59
N GLN A 22 -7.34 8.76 -9.73
CA GLN A 22 -6.66 8.73 -11.02
C GLN A 22 -6.00 10.09 -11.26
N GLU A 23 -4.70 10.07 -11.51
CA GLU A 23 -3.89 11.23 -11.83
C GLU A 23 -3.35 11.10 -13.26
N VAL A 24 -3.07 12.23 -13.90
CA VAL A 24 -2.43 12.27 -15.21
C VAL A 24 -1.08 12.96 -15.05
N ASP A 25 -0.01 12.33 -15.50
CA ASP A 25 1.32 12.93 -15.46
C ASP A 25 1.53 13.96 -16.57
N ALA A 26 2.67 14.65 -16.54
CA ALA A 26 3.00 15.68 -17.54
C ALA A 26 3.07 15.17 -18.99
N ASN A 27 3.19 13.84 -19.19
CA ASN A 27 3.22 13.20 -20.50
C ASN A 27 1.82 12.72 -20.93
N GLY A 28 0.76 13.05 -20.18
CA GLY A 28 -0.60 12.60 -20.46
C GLY A 28 -0.88 11.15 -20.05
N LYS A 29 0.06 10.48 -19.35
CA LYS A 29 -0.15 9.10 -18.91
C LYS A 29 -0.91 9.09 -17.59
N ALA A 30 -2.00 8.33 -17.55
CA ALA A 30 -2.77 8.14 -16.33
C ALA A 30 -2.09 7.14 -15.38
N HIS A 31 -2.11 7.45 -14.09
CA HIS A 31 -1.64 6.59 -13.00
C HIS A 31 -2.67 6.58 -11.87
N GLN A 32 -2.71 5.50 -11.08
CA GLN A 32 -3.52 5.43 -9.87
C GLN A 32 -2.64 5.73 -8.66
N VAL A 33 -3.01 6.75 -7.89
CA VAL A 33 -2.44 7.02 -6.57
C VAL A 33 -3.44 6.60 -5.52
N VAL A 34 -2.97 5.89 -4.50
CA VAL A 34 -3.84 5.22 -3.53
C VAL A 34 -3.41 5.47 -2.09
N ILE A 35 -4.39 5.34 -1.20
CA ILE A 35 -4.22 5.13 0.24
C ILE A 35 -4.70 3.72 0.56
N LEU A 36 -3.95 2.99 1.38
CA LEU A 36 -4.28 1.65 1.84
C LEU A 36 -4.77 1.70 3.28
N GLU A 37 -6.06 1.47 3.50
CA GLU A 37 -6.70 1.46 4.83
C GLU A 37 -6.81 0.03 5.34
N ASN A 38 -6.36 -0.22 6.57
CA ASN A 38 -6.49 -1.53 7.23
C ASN A 38 -7.87 -1.67 7.92
N LYS A 39 -8.15 -2.84 8.50
CA LYS A 39 -9.43 -3.09 9.19
C LYS A 39 -9.67 -2.21 10.42
N SER A 40 -8.62 -1.66 11.05
CA SER A 40 -8.77 -0.75 12.20
C SER A 40 -9.07 0.70 11.79
N GLY A 41 -9.02 1.03 10.50
CA GLY A 41 -9.20 2.38 9.96
C GLY A 41 -7.90 3.19 9.86
N SER A 42 -6.78 2.64 10.31
CA SER A 42 -5.46 3.25 10.12
C SER A 42 -4.96 2.98 8.71
N VAL A 43 -4.04 3.81 8.21
CA VAL A 43 -3.49 3.68 6.86
C VAL A 43 -2.05 3.16 6.89
N VAL A 44 -1.66 2.47 5.82
CA VAL A 44 -0.28 2.06 5.59
C VAL A 44 0.56 3.30 5.29
N ALA A 45 1.70 3.43 5.97
CA ALA A 45 2.68 4.49 5.74
C ALA A 45 4.10 3.93 5.73
N ILE A 46 5.02 4.64 5.10
CA ILE A 46 6.44 4.31 5.12
C ILE A 46 7.17 5.26 6.06
N ASN A 47 7.90 4.71 7.02
CA ASN A 47 8.87 5.48 7.79
C ASN A 47 10.02 5.91 6.86
N LYS A 48 10.19 7.22 6.67
CA LYS A 48 11.17 7.78 5.72
C LYS A 48 12.62 7.51 6.10
N ASP A 49 12.89 7.33 7.40
CA ASP A 49 14.25 7.22 7.93
C ASP A 49 14.84 5.81 7.73
N ASN A 50 14.00 4.78 7.83
CA ASN A 50 14.45 3.39 7.82
C ASN A 50 13.65 2.46 6.89
N ASP A 51 12.74 3.01 6.08
CA ASP A 51 11.96 2.31 5.05
C ASP A 51 11.02 1.21 5.57
N THR A 52 10.77 1.18 6.88
CA THR A 52 9.81 0.26 7.51
C THR A 52 8.37 0.69 7.25
N VAL A 53 7.47 -0.30 7.20
CA VAL A 53 6.03 -0.05 7.09
C VAL A 53 5.46 0.18 8.48
N ILE A 54 4.66 1.23 8.63
CA ILE A 54 3.96 1.57 9.87
C ILE A 54 2.49 1.81 9.60
N ALA A 55 1.65 1.62 10.62
CA ALA A 55 0.27 2.12 10.60
C ALA A 55 0.26 3.58 11.06
N LYS A 56 -0.48 4.44 10.36
CA LYS A 56 -0.64 5.86 10.68
C LYS A 56 -2.11 6.24 10.68
N ASP A 57 -2.54 7.03 11.63
CA ASP A 57 -3.88 7.62 11.62
C ASP A 57 -3.86 8.93 10.83
N LEU A 58 -4.87 9.13 9.99
CA LEU A 58 -5.08 10.40 9.28
C LEU A 58 -6.08 11.28 10.05
N PRO A 59 -6.01 12.62 9.92
CA PRO A 59 -6.92 13.54 10.60
C PRO A 59 -8.41 13.31 10.27
N LYS A 60 -8.69 12.67 9.13
CA LYS A 60 -10.03 12.24 8.71
C LYS A 60 -9.92 10.90 7.95
N PRO A 61 -11.00 10.10 7.89
CA PRO A 61 -11.00 8.86 7.13
C PRO A 61 -10.62 9.06 5.65
N PRO A 62 -9.89 8.13 5.02
CA PRO A 62 -9.50 8.23 3.62
C PRO A 62 -10.67 8.48 2.66
N SER A 63 -11.85 7.92 2.95
CA SER A 63 -13.08 8.12 2.17
C SER A 63 -13.62 9.56 2.14
N GLN A 64 -13.14 10.46 3.02
CA GLN A 64 -13.58 11.85 3.10
C GLN A 64 -12.63 12.83 2.36
N TYR A 65 -11.59 12.33 1.70
CA TYR A 65 -10.73 13.14 0.86
C TYR A 65 -11.34 13.25 -0.55
N ASN A 66 -11.72 14.47 -0.97
CA ASN A 66 -12.24 14.73 -2.32
C ASN A 66 -11.16 14.53 -3.40
N ASN A 67 -9.90 14.82 -3.04
CA ASN A 67 -8.70 14.57 -3.82
C ASN A 67 -7.54 14.29 -2.84
N LEU A 68 -6.36 13.95 -3.35
CA LEU A 68 -5.19 13.63 -2.52
C LEU A 68 -4.24 14.82 -2.27
N GLU A 69 -4.59 16.05 -2.66
CA GLU A 69 -3.68 17.21 -2.55
C GLU A 69 -3.25 17.46 -1.10
N GLN A 70 -4.22 17.53 -0.19
CA GLN A 70 -3.92 17.70 1.24
C GLN A 70 -3.03 16.57 1.78
N VAL A 71 -3.26 15.32 1.35
CA VAL A 71 -2.46 14.18 1.82
C VAL A 71 -1.03 14.24 1.26
N ARG A 72 -0.84 14.71 0.02
CA ARG A 72 0.49 14.90 -0.57
C ARG A 72 1.31 15.94 0.19
N GLU A 73 0.67 16.99 0.68
CA GLU A 73 1.35 18.05 1.44
C GLU A 73 1.64 17.60 2.88
N ASP A 74 0.63 17.08 3.58
CA ASP A 74 0.72 16.82 5.01
C ASP A 74 1.35 15.46 5.34
N SER A 75 1.18 14.44 4.49
CA SER A 75 1.52 13.04 4.80
C SER A 75 1.83 12.22 3.54
N PRO A 76 2.76 12.63 2.67
CA PRO A 76 3.02 11.95 1.40
C PRO A 76 3.49 10.49 1.57
N GLU A 77 3.99 10.10 2.73
CA GLU A 77 4.43 8.74 3.05
C GLU A 77 3.30 7.70 3.12
N VAL A 78 2.04 8.12 3.17
CA VAL A 78 0.88 7.20 3.14
C VAL A 78 0.39 6.91 1.71
N LEU A 79 0.99 7.56 0.72
CA LEU A 79 0.58 7.48 -0.67
C LEU A 79 1.42 6.46 -1.43
N PHE A 80 0.75 5.71 -2.30
CA PHE A 80 1.36 4.72 -3.17
C PHE A 80 0.85 4.85 -4.60
N TYR A 81 1.72 4.60 -5.58
CA TYR A 81 1.29 4.29 -6.93
C TYR A 81 0.88 2.82 -7.00
N LYS A 82 -0.31 2.54 -7.54
CA LYS A 82 -0.73 1.19 -7.92
C LYS A 82 -0.23 0.90 -9.33
N VAL A 83 0.67 -0.08 -9.46
CA VAL A 83 1.34 -0.40 -10.72
C VAL A 83 1.04 -1.84 -11.11
N ALA A 84 0.40 -2.02 -12.26
CA ALA A 84 0.18 -3.36 -12.82
C ALA A 84 1.54 -4.04 -13.09
N ARG A 85 1.65 -5.32 -12.77
CA ARG A 85 2.88 -6.10 -13.00
C ARG A 85 3.24 -6.12 -14.49
N GLU A 86 2.24 -6.30 -15.32
CA GLU A 86 2.29 -6.24 -16.77
C GLU A 86 0.99 -5.62 -17.31
N PRO A 87 0.97 -5.07 -18.54
CA PRO A 87 -0.24 -4.49 -19.11
C PRO A 87 -1.41 -5.48 -19.11
N GLY A 88 -2.52 -5.11 -18.45
CA GLY A 88 -3.71 -5.95 -18.33
C GLY A 88 -3.66 -7.00 -17.22
N SER A 89 -2.61 -7.01 -16.39
CA SER A 89 -2.51 -7.96 -15.25
C SER A 89 -3.50 -7.62 -14.14
N GLU A 90 -4.12 -8.66 -13.59
CA GLU A 90 -4.85 -8.59 -12.32
C GLU A 90 -3.91 -8.44 -11.11
N LEU A 91 -2.63 -8.78 -11.28
CA LEU A 91 -1.59 -8.59 -10.28
C LEU A 91 -0.95 -7.20 -10.40
N PHE A 92 -0.80 -6.56 -9.26
CA PHE A 92 -0.16 -5.26 -9.16
C PHE A 92 0.72 -5.19 -7.91
N TYR A 93 1.62 -4.22 -7.88
CA TYR A 93 2.39 -3.88 -6.69
C TYR A 93 2.19 -2.41 -6.33
N PHE A 94 2.51 -2.07 -5.09
CA PHE A 94 2.46 -0.70 -4.60
C PHE A 94 3.87 -0.12 -4.50
N LYS A 95 4.10 0.95 -5.23
CA LYS A 95 5.34 1.74 -5.16
C LYS A 95 5.10 2.99 -4.32
N SER A 96 5.99 3.31 -3.40
CA SER A 96 5.88 4.55 -2.62
C SER A 96 5.78 5.78 -3.51
N TYR A 97 4.96 6.75 -3.09
CA TYR A 97 4.87 8.07 -3.73
C TYR A 97 6.11 8.95 -3.46
N LEU A 98 6.89 8.62 -2.42
CA LEU A 98 8.12 9.33 -2.09
C LEU A 98 9.16 9.16 -3.22
N LYS A 99 9.79 10.27 -3.62
CA LYS A 99 10.61 10.35 -4.85
C LYS A 99 12.11 10.21 -4.62
N ASP A 100 12.55 10.21 -3.37
CA ASP A 100 13.97 10.19 -2.98
C ASP A 100 14.65 8.86 -3.32
N LYS A 101 13.95 7.73 -3.18
CA LYS A 101 14.44 6.41 -3.58
C LYS A 101 13.29 5.43 -3.85
N ARG A 102 13.62 4.32 -4.54
CA ARG A 102 12.66 3.24 -4.80
C ARG A 102 12.30 2.54 -3.50
N ARG A 103 11.00 2.44 -3.22
CA ARG A 103 10.42 1.66 -2.12
C ARG A 103 9.18 0.92 -2.63
N ILE A 104 9.15 -0.39 -2.46
CA ILE A 104 8.06 -1.28 -2.87
C ILE A 104 7.45 -1.89 -1.61
N LEU A 105 6.12 -1.83 -1.50
CA LEU A 105 5.42 -2.49 -0.41
C LEU A 105 5.45 -4.00 -0.64
N GLY A 106 5.82 -4.75 0.39
CA GLY A 106 5.77 -6.20 0.36
C GLY A 106 5.59 -6.80 1.74
N PHE A 107 5.06 -8.01 1.78
CA PHE A 107 4.78 -8.76 2.99
C PHE A 107 5.33 -10.18 2.84
N ASP A 108 5.83 -10.74 3.94
CA ASP A 108 6.24 -12.14 3.95
C ASP A 108 5.02 -13.09 4.00
N GLN A 109 5.30 -14.39 3.97
CA GLN A 109 4.25 -15.44 3.99
C GLN A 109 3.43 -15.45 5.29
N SER A 110 3.91 -14.81 6.35
CA SER A 110 3.20 -14.68 7.63
C SER A 110 2.29 -13.44 7.67
N GLY A 111 2.41 -12.55 6.68
CA GLY A 111 1.69 -11.28 6.61
C GLY A 111 2.43 -10.12 7.26
N GLU A 112 3.68 -10.31 7.67
CA GLU A 112 4.50 -9.26 8.27
C GLU A 112 5.15 -8.38 7.20
N PRO A 113 5.21 -7.07 7.40
CA PRO A 113 5.76 -6.16 6.41
C PRO A 113 7.27 -6.31 6.27
N LEU A 114 7.74 -6.38 5.03
CA LEU A 114 9.17 -6.35 4.71
C LEU A 114 9.68 -4.90 4.62
N ASN A 115 11.00 -4.73 4.78
CA ASN A 115 11.61 -3.43 4.55
C ASN A 115 11.45 -3.03 3.08
N THR A 116 10.81 -1.89 2.82
CA THR A 116 10.36 -1.54 1.47
C THR A 116 11.50 -1.26 0.49
N SER A 117 12.71 -0.99 0.98
CA SER A 117 13.90 -0.82 0.13
C SER A 117 14.47 -2.15 -0.39
N GLN A 118 14.15 -3.26 0.27
CA GLN A 118 14.67 -4.60 -0.02
C GLN A 118 13.73 -5.43 -0.91
N VAL A 119 12.48 -4.98 -1.08
CA VAL A 119 11.45 -5.68 -1.85
C VAL A 119 11.66 -5.48 -3.36
N ASP A 120 11.55 -6.57 -4.13
CA ASP A 120 11.51 -6.52 -5.59
C ASP A 120 10.06 -6.47 -6.09
N SER A 121 9.76 -5.60 -7.06
CA SER A 121 8.46 -5.56 -7.74
C SER A 121 8.12 -6.83 -8.52
N ASN A 122 9.14 -7.65 -8.83
CA ASN A 122 8.95 -8.96 -9.46
C ASN A 122 8.90 -10.12 -8.46
N GLY A 123 9.05 -9.85 -7.16
CA GLY A 123 8.93 -10.84 -6.10
C GLY A 123 7.47 -11.02 -5.68
N GLU A 124 7.09 -12.26 -5.39
CA GLU A 124 5.72 -12.63 -4.96
C GLU A 124 5.30 -11.88 -3.69
N GLU A 125 6.25 -11.51 -2.83
CA GLU A 125 6.03 -10.72 -1.63
C GLU A 125 5.40 -9.35 -1.91
N SER A 126 5.53 -8.85 -3.14
CA SER A 126 5.03 -7.53 -3.57
C SER A 126 3.72 -7.59 -4.35
N TRP A 127 3.19 -8.78 -4.63
CA TRP A 127 2.04 -8.96 -5.51
C TRP A 127 0.72 -8.93 -4.75
N PHE A 128 -0.17 -8.08 -5.21
CA PHE A 128 -1.52 -7.90 -4.69
C PHE A 128 -2.53 -8.17 -5.81
N SER A 129 -3.72 -8.64 -5.42
CA SER A 129 -4.90 -8.76 -6.26
C SER A 129 -6.12 -8.16 -5.55
N VAL A 130 -7.18 -7.89 -6.31
CA VAL A 130 -8.49 -7.55 -5.74
C VAL A 130 -9.26 -8.84 -5.48
N ILE A 131 -9.93 -8.92 -4.33
CA ILE A 131 -10.77 -10.06 -3.91
C ILE A 131 -12.24 -9.67 -3.81
#